data_AF-A0A2M7BZ47-F1
#
_entry.id   AF-A0A2M7BZ47-F1
#
_cell.length_a   1.000
_cell.length_b   1.000
_cell.length_c   1.000
_cell.angle_alpha   90.00
_cell.angle_beta   90.00
_cell.angle_gamma   90.00
#
_symmetry.space_group_name_H-M   'P 1'
#
loop_
_entity.id
_entity.type
_entity.pdbx_description
1 polymer ?
#
loop_
_entity_poly.entity_id
_entity_poly.type
_entity_poly.pdbx_seq_one_letter_code
_entity_poly.pdbx_strand_id
1 'polypeptide(L)'
;MKKIEIYFIFFLFFLLSLIIGNRLFFIQIKNGDYWQAIAKGQQLSLKESVGERGNFFLEDGKKILAKNIKKNIIYVFPEKIEDKEKTAEILEAIFNQPKEEILVELEKNQTFKKEIDDSQFQKLEEQTIKGVSGNEIQKRFYPQNSLAASLIGFVNEAGNGQYGIEGYFDDLIKGKQGFQKEQRAPLGYLTLFSSGEDDLNPPQPGSDLILTLDYNIQFFSEKILKEAKEKWDIDLGEVIVVEPTTGKIISLATFPSFNPNQYQKETDFEIFRNGAVQRLFEPGSVFKPITMAAALEEDLITPETTYEDKGYVNVGGPSIYNYGKRVWGKQSMTNVLEKSINTGAIFVEQELGGKLFLKYLEKFGFFEKTKIDLQGEEFSAN
;
A
#
# COMPACT_ATOMS: atom_id res chain seq x y z
N MET A 1 71.99 36.95 35.90
CA MET A 1 72.08 36.47 34.52
C MET A 1 72.91 37.44 33.70
N LYS A 2 73.95 36.97 33.02
CA LYS A 2 74.75 37.82 32.11
C LYS A 2 73.84 38.20 30.93
N LYS A 3 73.91 39.44 30.43
CA LYS A 3 73.05 39.93 29.31
C LYS A 3 73.00 38.96 28.11
N ILE A 4 74.10 38.24 27.86
CA ILE A 4 74.24 37.19 26.84
C ILE A 4 73.27 36.01 27.04
N GLU A 5 73.02 35.58 28.27
CA GLU A 5 72.09 34.48 28.58
C GLU A 5 70.64 34.85 28.23
N ILE A 6 70.27 36.12 28.43
CA ILE A 6 68.95 36.65 28.07
C ILE A 6 68.80 36.70 26.55
N TYR A 7 69.77 37.25 25.82
CA TYR A 7 69.74 37.27 24.35
C TYR A 7 69.71 35.87 23.73
N PHE A 8 70.40 34.91 24.34
CA PHE A 8 70.38 33.52 23.88
C PHE A 8 68.99 32.89 24.05
N ILE A 9 68.30 33.11 25.18
CA ILE A 9 66.93 32.63 25.40
C ILE A 9 65.96 33.28 24.41
N PHE A 10 66.06 34.59 24.17
CA PHE A 10 65.24 35.29 23.19
C PHE A 10 65.47 34.76 21.76
N PHE A 11 66.73 34.49 21.40
CA PHE A 11 67.07 33.91 20.10
C PHE A 11 66.48 32.50 19.95
N LEU A 12 66.56 31.67 20.99
CA LEU A 12 65.96 30.33 20.99
C LEU A 12 64.43 30.39 20.84
N PHE A 13 63.76 31.30 21.57
CA PHE A 13 62.32 31.52 21.44
C PHE A 13 61.94 31.98 20.04
N PHE A 14 62.69 32.93 19.47
CA PHE A 14 62.47 33.40 18.11
C PHE A 14 62.62 32.28 17.07
N LEU A 15 63.66 31.44 17.20
CA LEU A 15 63.87 30.29 16.33
C LEU A 15 62.71 29.28 16.44
N LEU A 16 62.24 29.01 17.66
CA LEU A 16 61.11 28.12 17.91
C LEU A 16 59.80 28.67 17.32
N SER A 17 59.54 29.97 17.47
CA SER A 17 58.41 30.65 16.84
C SER A 17 58.46 30.59 15.32
N LEU A 18 59.65 30.72 14.72
CA LEU A 18 59.84 30.56 13.27
C LEU A 18 59.52 29.13 12.80
N ILE A 19 59.96 28.11 13.54
CA ILE A 19 59.67 26.71 13.22
C ILE A 19 58.16 26.44 13.30
N ILE A 20 57.49 26.90 14.35
CA ILE A 20 56.03 26.76 14.52
C ILE A 20 55.30 27.53 13.41
N GLY A 21 55.71 28.76 13.11
CA GLY A 21 55.13 29.59 12.06
C GLY A 21 55.25 28.95 10.68
N ASN A 22 56.41 28.39 10.35
CA ASN A 22 56.60 27.66 9.09
C ASN A 22 55.73 26.40 9.03
N ARG A 23 55.59 25.66 10.14
CA ARG A 23 54.70 24.50 10.21
C ARG A 23 53.23 24.88 10.02
N LEU A 24 52.78 25.97 10.63
CA LEU A 24 51.42 26.49 10.45
C LEU A 24 51.19 26.95 9.01
N PHE A 25 52.14 27.64 8.39
CA PHE A 25 52.09 28.02 6.97
C PHE A 25 51.95 26.78 6.07
N PHE A 26 52.72 25.73 6.33
CA PHE A 26 52.64 24.48 5.57
C PHE A 26 51.27 23.79 5.73
N ILE A 27 50.72 23.76 6.95
CA ILE A 27 49.43 23.12 7.22
C ILE A 27 48.26 23.94 6.66
N GLN A 28 48.22 25.24 6.96
CA GLN A 28 47.07 26.10 6.66
C GLN A 28 47.06 26.62 5.23
N ILE A 29 48.23 26.92 4.64
CA ILE A 29 48.32 27.53 3.30
C ILE A 29 48.68 26.48 2.26
N LYS A 30 49.78 25.75 2.43
CA LYS A 30 50.22 24.77 1.40
C LYS A 30 49.29 23.56 1.31
N ASN A 31 48.85 23.04 2.46
CA ASN A 31 47.97 21.88 2.55
C ASN A 31 46.54 22.26 2.98
N GLY A 32 46.19 23.55 2.95
CA GLY A 32 44.89 24.05 3.40
C GLY A 32 43.73 23.33 2.73
N ASP A 33 43.74 23.26 1.40
CA ASP A 33 42.70 22.60 0.60
C ASP A 33 42.55 21.12 0.94
N TYR A 34 43.67 20.42 1.17
CA TYR A 34 43.69 19.01 1.55
C TYR A 34 43.04 18.77 2.91
N TRP A 35 43.44 19.54 3.93
CA TRP A 35 42.87 19.42 5.27
C TRP A 35 41.41 19.91 5.33
N GLN A 36 41.05 20.91 4.52
CA GLN A 36 39.67 21.36 4.38
C GLN A 36 38.80 20.29 3.70
N ALA A 37 39.31 19.58 2.70
CA ALA A 37 38.60 18.47 2.07
C ALA A 37 38.38 17.30 3.04
N ILE A 38 39.40 16.93 3.83
CA ILE A 38 39.26 15.91 4.87
C ILE A 38 38.26 16.35 5.94
N ALA A 39 38.34 17.60 6.42
CA ALA A 39 37.42 18.14 7.41
C ALA A 39 35.97 18.14 6.88
N LYS A 40 35.76 18.55 5.63
CA LYS A 40 34.44 18.46 4.98
C LYS A 40 33.97 17.01 4.89
N GLY A 41 34.81 16.06 4.47
CA GLY A 41 34.44 14.65 4.41
C GLY A 41 34.10 14.03 5.78
N GLN A 42 34.71 14.52 6.86
CA GLN A 42 34.41 14.07 8.22
C GLN A 42 33.16 14.73 8.82
N GLN A 43 32.89 15.98 8.44
CA GLN A 43 31.74 16.75 8.91
C GLN A 43 30.46 16.44 8.13
N LEU A 44 30.58 16.05 6.86
CA LEU A 44 29.46 15.71 5.99
C LEU A 44 29.06 14.25 6.17
N SER A 45 27.93 14.05 6.84
CA SER A 45 27.21 12.78 6.86
C SER A 45 26.06 12.87 5.87
N LEU A 46 26.05 12.02 4.84
CA LEU A 46 24.86 11.87 3.99
C LEU A 46 23.94 10.87 4.67
N LYS A 47 22.76 11.33 5.07
CA LYS A 47 21.68 10.45 5.53
C LYS A 47 20.78 10.15 4.36
N GLU A 48 20.67 8.87 4.03
CA GLU A 48 19.67 8.40 3.09
C GLU A 48 18.27 8.65 3.68
N SER A 49 17.41 9.30 2.91
CA SER A 49 16.03 9.57 3.29
C SER A 49 15.13 9.24 2.11
N VAL A 50 13.93 8.75 2.39
CA VAL A 50 12.94 8.41 1.37
C VAL A 50 11.85 9.48 1.42
N GLY A 51 11.41 9.95 0.25
CA GLY A 51 10.27 10.85 0.19
C GLY A 51 8.99 10.20 0.72
N GLU A 52 8.02 11.04 1.08
CA GLU A 52 6.72 10.57 1.55
C GLU A 52 5.98 9.81 0.45
N ARG A 53 5.30 8.72 0.82
CA ARG A 53 4.41 8.00 -0.09
C ARG A 53 3.15 8.82 -0.39
N GLY A 54 2.72 8.91 -1.64
CA GLY A 54 1.52 9.67 -2.02
C GLY A 54 0.25 9.23 -1.30
N ASN A 55 -0.64 10.18 -1.02
CA ASN A 55 -1.93 9.97 -0.38
C ASN A 55 -2.99 9.52 -1.40
N PHE A 56 -3.99 8.80 -0.92
CA PHE A 56 -5.15 8.42 -1.72
C PHE A 56 -6.37 9.22 -1.29
N PHE A 57 -7.02 9.84 -2.26
CA PHE A 57 -8.25 10.61 -2.10
C PHE A 57 -9.39 9.93 -2.86
N LEU A 58 -10.61 10.09 -2.34
CA LEU A 58 -11.84 9.79 -3.10
C LEU A 58 -12.09 10.84 -4.18
N GLU A 59 -13.11 10.63 -5.02
CA GLU A 59 -13.42 11.51 -6.16
C GLU A 59 -13.64 12.97 -5.73
N ASP A 60 -14.09 13.21 -4.51
CA ASP A 60 -14.29 14.56 -3.94
C ASP A 60 -13.00 15.33 -3.65
N GLY A 61 -11.83 14.67 -3.71
CA GLY A 61 -10.51 15.24 -3.44
C GLY A 61 -10.27 15.64 -1.98
N LYS A 62 -11.20 15.34 -1.06
CA LYS A 62 -11.15 15.76 0.35
C LYS A 62 -11.02 14.58 1.29
N LYS A 63 -11.78 13.51 1.04
CA LYS A 63 -11.76 12.32 1.89
C LYS A 63 -10.55 11.47 1.55
N ILE A 64 -9.74 11.23 2.57
CA ILE A 64 -8.51 10.44 2.46
C ILE A 64 -8.82 8.97 2.79
N LEU A 65 -8.34 8.08 1.92
CA LEU A 65 -8.37 6.63 2.09
C LEU A 65 -7.06 6.08 2.66
N ALA A 66 -5.93 6.65 2.25
CA ALA A 66 -4.60 6.25 2.72
C ALA A 66 -3.68 7.47 2.81
N LYS A 67 -2.92 7.55 3.89
CA LYS A 67 -1.91 8.61 4.13
C LYS A 67 -0.75 8.10 4.96
N ASN A 68 0.32 8.87 5.04
CA ASN A 68 1.36 8.61 6.02
C ASN A 68 1.09 9.38 7.31
N ILE A 69 1.42 8.75 8.44
CA ILE A 69 1.49 9.39 9.75
C ILE A 69 2.90 9.20 10.28
N LYS A 70 3.37 10.20 11.04
CA LYS A 70 4.59 10.08 11.83
C LYS A 70 4.28 9.23 13.06
N LYS A 71 5.13 8.24 13.32
CA LYS A 71 5.05 7.40 14.50
C LYS A 71 6.43 7.31 15.12
N ASN A 72 6.48 7.42 16.43
CA ASN A 72 7.72 7.28 17.17
C ASN A 72 7.92 5.82 17.53
N ILE A 73 9.07 5.28 17.14
CA ILE A 73 9.50 3.94 17.53
C ILE A 73 10.73 4.06 18.41
N ILE A 74 10.70 3.33 19.52
CA ILE A 74 11.85 3.14 20.38
C ILE A 74 12.46 1.78 20.07
N TYR A 75 13.77 1.79 19.83
CA TYR A 75 14.61 0.60 19.78
C TYR A 75 15.33 0.44 21.11
N VAL A 76 15.20 -0.73 21.71
CA VAL A 76 15.89 -1.11 22.94
C VAL A 76 16.93 -2.16 22.58
N PHE A 77 18.18 -1.91 22.96
CA PHE A 77 19.34 -2.76 22.74
C PHE A 77 19.84 -3.29 24.09
N PRO A 78 19.29 -4.42 24.59
CA PRO A 78 19.61 -4.89 25.95
C PRO A 78 21.10 -5.14 26.21
N GLU A 79 21.86 -5.51 25.17
CA GLU A 79 23.32 -5.71 25.26
C GLU A 79 24.10 -4.44 25.64
N LYS A 80 23.53 -3.26 25.40
CA LYS A 80 24.17 -1.97 25.68
C LYS A 80 23.71 -1.37 27.02
N ILE A 81 22.76 -2.02 27.70
CA ILE A 81 22.18 -1.59 28.96
C ILE A 81 23.00 -2.18 30.12
N GLU A 82 23.51 -1.32 30.99
CA GLU A 82 24.32 -1.73 32.14
C GLU A 82 23.46 -2.21 33.32
N ASP A 83 22.38 -1.48 33.62
CA ASP A 83 21.45 -1.76 34.72
C ASP A 83 20.05 -2.00 34.15
N LYS A 84 19.68 -3.28 34.00
CA LYS A 84 18.42 -3.69 33.37
C LYS A 84 17.24 -3.39 34.29
N GLU A 85 17.37 -3.60 35.58
CA GLU A 85 16.35 -3.30 36.59
C GLU A 85 15.98 -1.82 36.61
N LYS A 86 16.98 -0.93 36.68
CA LYS A 86 16.75 0.51 36.66
C LYS A 86 16.20 0.99 35.32
N THR A 87 16.66 0.41 34.22
CA THR A 87 16.14 0.74 32.89
C THR A 87 14.68 0.29 32.75
N ALA A 88 14.31 -0.87 33.30
CA ALA A 88 12.92 -1.34 33.31
C ALA A 88 11.99 -0.40 34.09
N GLU A 89 12.43 0.17 35.23
CA GLU A 89 11.65 1.17 35.99
C GLU A 89 11.38 2.44 35.18
N ILE A 90 12.41 2.92 34.47
CA ILE A 90 12.26 4.10 33.63
C ILE A 90 11.33 3.80 32.44
N LEU A 91 11.52 2.65 31.80
CA LEU A 91 10.72 2.23 30.67
C LEU A 91 9.27 1.96 31.08
N GLU A 92 8.98 1.44 32.27
CA GLU A 92 7.62 1.24 32.79
C GLU A 92 6.80 2.55 32.72
N ALA A 93 7.37 3.66 33.18
CA ALA A 93 6.73 4.97 33.17
C ALA A 93 6.53 5.56 31.75
N ILE A 94 7.37 5.15 30.79
CA ILE A 94 7.29 5.59 29.38
C ILE A 94 6.33 4.69 28.60
N PHE A 95 6.37 3.39 28.82
CA PHE A 95 5.67 2.36 28.06
C PHE A 95 4.28 2.04 28.58
N ASN A 96 3.93 2.52 29.78
CA ASN A 96 2.71 2.15 30.51
C ASN A 96 2.54 0.62 30.56
N GLN A 97 3.63 -0.10 30.81
CA GLN A 97 3.67 -1.56 30.92
C GLN A 97 4.33 -1.96 32.24
N PRO A 98 3.91 -3.08 32.85
CA PRO A 98 4.52 -3.56 34.08
C PRO A 98 6.03 -3.75 33.93
N LYS A 99 6.80 -3.28 34.92
CA LYS A 99 8.25 -3.47 34.97
C LYS A 99 8.66 -4.92 34.72
N GLU A 100 7.92 -5.88 35.24
CA GLU A 100 8.23 -7.32 35.13
C GLU A 100 8.20 -7.80 33.67
N GLU A 101 7.24 -7.34 32.87
CA GLU A 101 7.15 -7.69 31.45
C GLU A 101 8.34 -7.15 30.66
N ILE A 102 8.71 -5.89 30.94
CA ILE A 102 9.85 -5.22 30.29
C ILE A 102 11.15 -5.90 30.70
N LEU A 103 11.30 -6.25 31.99
CA LEU A 103 12.50 -6.93 32.49
C LEU A 103 12.70 -8.27 31.80
N VAL A 104 11.64 -9.07 31.65
CA VAL A 104 11.68 -10.34 30.89
C VAL A 104 12.16 -10.12 29.46
N GLU A 105 11.73 -9.03 28.81
CA GLU A 105 12.15 -8.69 27.45
C GLU A 105 13.62 -8.25 27.38
N LEU A 106 14.09 -7.49 28.37
CA LEU A 106 15.50 -7.09 28.53
C LEU A 106 16.40 -8.31 28.83
N GLU A 107 15.92 -9.29 29.60
CA GLU A 107 16.64 -10.51 29.96
C GLU A 107 16.83 -11.47 28.78
N LYS A 108 15.87 -11.52 27.84
CA LYS A 108 16.02 -12.28 26.58
C LYS A 108 17.22 -11.82 25.75
N ASN A 109 17.75 -10.63 26.04
CA ASN A 109 18.94 -10.05 25.42
C ASN A 109 18.82 -9.90 23.89
N GLN A 110 17.60 -9.75 23.38
CA GLN A 110 17.30 -9.52 21.98
C GLN A 110 16.86 -8.07 21.78
N THR A 111 17.26 -7.45 20.66
CA THR A 111 16.77 -6.11 20.33
C THR A 111 15.28 -6.16 20.04
N PHE A 112 14.52 -5.27 20.66
CA PHE A 112 13.09 -5.12 20.39
C PHE A 112 12.73 -3.68 20.08
N LYS A 113 11.61 -3.51 19.39
CA LYS A 113 11.07 -2.20 18.98
C LYS A 113 9.70 -2.01 19.60
N LYS A 114 9.38 -0.78 20.01
CA LYS A 114 8.06 -0.43 20.52
C LYS A 114 7.56 0.89 19.96
N GLU A 115 6.32 0.89 19.47
CA GLU A 115 5.61 2.11 19.07
C GLU A 115 5.13 2.87 20.31
N ILE A 116 5.34 4.17 20.33
CA ILE A 116 4.95 5.07 21.41
C ILE A 116 4.38 6.38 20.88
N ASP A 117 3.68 7.11 21.75
CA ASP A 117 3.10 8.41 21.43
C ASP A 117 4.09 9.56 21.64
N ASP A 118 3.80 10.74 21.08
CA ASP A 118 4.69 11.91 21.14
C ASP A 118 5.05 12.33 22.56
N SER A 119 4.10 12.22 23.49
CA SER A 119 4.34 12.55 24.92
C SER A 119 5.30 11.57 25.60
N GLN A 120 5.27 10.29 25.20
CA GLN A 120 6.19 9.26 25.69
C GLN A 120 7.58 9.46 25.07
N PHE A 121 7.63 9.90 23.81
CA PHE A 121 8.89 10.14 23.09
C PHE A 121 9.66 11.30 23.70
N GLN A 122 8.97 12.40 24.02
CA GLN A 122 9.57 13.55 24.70
C GLN A 122 10.17 13.16 26.06
N LYS A 123 9.47 12.36 26.86
CA LYS A 123 9.98 11.85 28.15
C LYS A 123 11.24 10.99 27.98
N LEU A 124 11.35 10.22 26.90
CA LEU A 124 12.55 9.46 26.61
C LEU A 124 13.73 10.37 26.27
N GLU A 125 13.51 11.37 25.41
CA GLU A 125 14.56 12.32 24.98
C GLU A 125 15.17 13.07 26.18
N GLU A 126 14.37 13.37 27.20
CA GLU A 126 14.85 14.00 28.44
C GLU A 126 15.79 13.10 29.27
N GLN A 127 15.65 11.76 29.19
CA GLN A 127 16.30 10.84 30.12
C GLN A 127 17.54 10.10 29.59
N THR A 128 18.00 10.40 28.36
CA THR A 128 19.23 9.86 27.71
C THR A 128 19.68 8.49 28.28
N ILE A 129 18.97 7.42 27.91
CA ILE A 129 19.21 6.09 28.45
C ILE A 129 20.16 5.33 27.52
N LYS A 130 21.30 4.88 28.05
CA LYS A 130 22.26 4.08 27.27
C LYS A 130 21.59 2.76 26.82
N GLY A 131 21.64 2.49 25.52
CA GLY A 131 21.01 1.30 24.94
C GLY A 131 19.55 1.47 24.55
N VAL A 132 18.95 2.66 24.71
CA VAL A 132 17.62 2.99 24.21
C VAL A 132 17.71 4.15 23.24
N SER A 133 17.08 4.02 22.06
CA SER A 133 17.10 5.05 21.02
C SER A 133 15.73 5.20 20.41
N GLY A 134 15.24 6.43 20.34
CA GLY A 134 14.00 6.77 19.65
C GLY A 134 14.28 7.23 18.22
N ASN A 135 13.45 6.81 17.27
CA ASN A 135 13.42 7.30 15.90
C ASN A 135 11.98 7.61 15.47
N GLU A 136 11.77 8.72 14.79
CA GLU A 136 10.52 8.99 14.07
C GLU A 136 10.53 8.20 12.76
N ILE A 137 9.50 7.39 12.53
CA ILE A 137 9.28 6.68 11.28
C ILE A 137 7.98 7.13 10.62
N GLN A 138 7.92 7.01 9.31
CA GLN A 138 6.66 7.16 8.57
C GLN A 138 5.95 5.81 8.52
N LYS A 139 4.69 5.80 8.95
CA LYS A 139 3.81 4.63 8.89
C LYS A 139 2.63 4.91 7.99
N ARG A 140 2.31 3.98 7.10
CA ARG A 140 1.11 4.04 6.27
C ARG A 140 -0.13 3.81 7.14
N PHE A 141 -1.13 4.65 6.98
CA PHE A 141 -2.35 4.66 7.78
C PHE A 141 -3.58 4.86 6.90
N TYR A 142 -4.64 4.12 7.20
CA TYR A 142 -5.89 4.10 6.45
C TYR A 142 -7.03 4.64 7.32
N PRO A 143 -7.38 5.95 7.22
CA PRO A 143 -8.33 6.59 8.14
C PRO A 143 -9.73 5.99 8.13
N GLN A 144 -10.13 5.37 7.01
CA GLN A 144 -11.46 4.77 6.84
C GLN A 144 -11.53 3.30 7.30
N ASN A 145 -10.48 2.79 7.94
CA ASN A 145 -10.38 1.38 8.37
C ASN A 145 -10.65 0.41 7.21
N SER A 146 -11.73 -0.37 7.27
CA SER A 146 -12.05 -1.43 6.31
C SER A 146 -12.75 -0.96 5.03
N LEU A 147 -13.12 0.32 4.93
CA LEU A 147 -13.74 0.86 3.72
C LEU A 147 -12.79 0.73 2.53
N ALA A 148 -13.25 0.08 1.46
CA ALA A 148 -12.52 -0.20 0.23
C ALA A 148 -11.19 -0.95 0.45
N ALA A 149 -11.06 -1.70 1.55
CA ALA A 149 -9.79 -2.33 1.93
C ALA A 149 -9.22 -3.29 0.85
N SER A 150 -10.07 -4.12 0.24
CA SER A 150 -9.67 -5.06 -0.84
C SER A 150 -9.31 -4.37 -2.15
N LEU A 151 -9.82 -3.16 -2.38
CA LEU A 151 -9.46 -2.33 -3.53
C LEU A 151 -8.14 -1.59 -3.28
N ILE A 152 -8.00 -0.96 -2.10
CA ILE A 152 -6.82 -0.18 -1.74
C ILE A 152 -5.61 -1.10 -1.55
N GLY A 153 -5.80 -2.22 -0.86
CA GLY A 153 -4.73 -3.12 -0.41
C GLY A 153 -4.02 -2.59 0.84
N PHE A 154 -2.77 -3.03 1.03
CA PHE A 154 -1.92 -2.56 2.13
C PHE A 154 -0.44 -2.53 1.75
N VAL A 155 0.38 -1.94 2.62
CA VAL A 155 1.85 -1.97 2.51
C VAL A 155 2.44 -2.83 3.63
N ASN A 156 3.53 -3.52 3.34
CA ASN A 156 4.26 -4.30 4.34
C ASN A 156 5.11 -3.40 5.27
N GLU A 157 5.82 -3.98 6.25
CA GLU A 157 6.71 -3.22 7.15
C GLU A 157 7.84 -2.47 6.41
N ALA A 158 8.22 -2.94 5.22
CA ALA A 158 9.22 -2.27 4.39
C ALA A 158 8.64 -1.10 3.56
N GLY A 159 7.33 -0.85 3.63
CA GLY A 159 6.65 0.21 2.90
C GLY A 159 6.36 -0.12 1.44
N ASN A 160 6.44 -1.39 1.03
CA ASN A 160 6.11 -1.84 -0.32
C ASN A 160 4.63 -2.24 -0.39
N GLY A 161 3.90 -1.73 -1.38
CA GLY A 161 2.54 -2.15 -1.69
C GLY A 161 2.45 -3.64 -2.01
N GLN A 162 1.45 -4.33 -1.46
CA GLN A 162 1.33 -5.79 -1.61
C GLN A 162 0.34 -6.21 -2.70
N TYR A 163 -0.75 -5.47 -2.87
CA TYR A 163 -1.77 -5.69 -3.90
C TYR A 163 -2.71 -4.48 -3.99
N GLY A 164 -3.74 -4.57 -4.83
CA GLY A 164 -4.72 -3.50 -5.02
C GLY A 164 -4.07 -2.26 -5.62
N ILE A 165 -4.56 -1.09 -5.24
CA ILE A 165 -4.00 0.21 -5.67
C ILE A 165 -2.60 0.43 -5.09
N GLU A 166 -2.38 0.06 -3.82
CA GLU A 166 -1.05 0.16 -3.19
C GLU A 166 0.02 -0.61 -3.98
N GLY A 167 -0.33 -1.81 -4.46
CA GLY A 167 0.57 -2.64 -5.27
C GLY A 167 0.67 -2.20 -6.72
N TYR A 168 -0.45 -1.86 -7.37
CA TYR A 168 -0.47 -1.47 -8.79
C TYR A 168 0.31 -0.18 -9.05
N PHE A 169 0.12 0.83 -8.19
CA PHE A 169 0.78 2.14 -8.34
C PHE A 169 2.03 2.29 -7.48
N ASP A 170 2.59 1.21 -6.91
CA ASP A 170 3.70 1.29 -5.93
C ASP A 170 4.84 2.18 -6.44
N ASP A 171 5.28 2.01 -7.68
CA ASP A 171 6.36 2.80 -8.30
C ASP A 171 6.03 4.30 -8.44
N LEU A 172 4.76 4.65 -8.62
CA LEU A 172 4.30 6.03 -8.82
C LEU A 172 4.12 6.78 -7.49
N ILE A 173 3.63 6.06 -6.48
CA ILE A 173 3.24 6.64 -5.19
C ILE A 173 4.34 6.48 -4.15
N LYS A 174 5.30 5.58 -4.33
CA LYS A 174 6.46 5.47 -3.44
C LYS A 174 7.34 6.71 -3.63
N GLY A 175 7.69 7.34 -2.52
CA GLY A 175 8.64 8.45 -2.56
C GLY A 175 10.01 7.96 -3.01
N LYS A 176 10.73 8.83 -3.71
CA LYS A 176 12.06 8.52 -4.22
C LYS A 176 13.11 8.82 -3.15
N GLN A 177 14.13 7.96 -3.13
CA GLN A 177 15.29 8.14 -2.28
C GLN A 177 16.04 9.41 -2.65
N GLY A 178 16.51 10.10 -1.62
CA GLY A 178 17.41 11.22 -1.71
C GLY A 178 18.39 11.21 -0.54
N PHE A 179 19.31 12.17 -0.56
CA PHE A 179 20.30 12.36 0.47
C PHE A 179 20.07 13.71 1.13
N GLN A 180 19.95 13.69 2.46
CA GLN A 180 19.97 14.89 3.28
C GLN A 180 21.38 15.06 3.86
N LYS A 181 21.92 16.27 3.71
CA LYS A 181 23.23 16.63 4.23
C LYS A 181 23.13 16.94 5.72
N GLU A 182 23.67 16.07 6.56
CA GLU A 182 23.83 16.30 8.00
C GLU A 182 25.25 16.79 8.30
N GLN A 183 25.38 17.88 9.06
CA GLN A 183 26.67 18.31 9.61
C GLN A 183 26.88 17.70 11.00
N ARG A 184 27.94 16.92 11.17
CA ARG A 184 28.34 16.37 12.47
C ARG A 184 29.24 17.35 13.21
N ALA A 185 28.89 17.70 14.45
CA ALA A 185 29.77 18.51 15.30
C ALA A 185 30.97 17.67 15.81
N PRO A 186 32.12 18.31 16.17
CA PRO A 186 33.33 17.62 16.62
C PRO A 186 33.20 16.74 17.88
N LEU A 187 32.10 16.83 18.61
CA LEU A 187 31.81 16.04 19.82
C LEU A 187 30.66 15.02 19.66
N GLY A 188 30.20 14.76 18.43
CA GLY A 188 29.18 13.73 18.16
C GLY A 188 27.72 14.14 18.42
N TYR A 189 27.47 15.38 18.86
CA TYR A 189 26.12 15.94 18.94
C TYR A 189 25.68 16.46 17.57
N LEU A 190 24.47 16.05 17.15
CA LEU A 190 23.80 16.55 15.95
C LEU A 190 23.45 18.03 16.16
N THR A 191 24.06 18.92 15.38
CA THR A 191 23.70 20.34 15.37
C THR A 191 23.28 20.72 13.96
N LEU A 192 21.96 20.86 13.78
CA LEU A 192 21.28 21.54 12.68
C LEU A 192 21.18 20.74 11.36
N PHE A 193 19.93 20.42 10.99
CA PHE A 193 19.56 20.18 9.60
C PHE A 193 19.86 21.45 8.82
N SER A 194 20.78 21.38 7.85
CA SER A 194 21.00 22.48 6.92
C SER A 194 19.84 22.49 5.92
N SER A 195 18.70 23.06 6.30
CA SER A 195 17.63 23.33 5.33
C SER A 195 18.08 24.43 4.38
N GLY A 196 18.60 24.07 3.21
CA GLY A 196 18.86 25.00 2.12
C GLY A 196 19.91 24.53 1.11
N GLU A 197 19.49 24.48 -0.17
CA GLU A 197 20.24 24.48 -1.45
C GLU A 197 21.37 23.47 -1.71
N ASP A 198 21.84 22.76 -0.69
CA ASP A 198 23.07 21.95 -0.73
C ASP A 198 22.82 20.43 -0.65
N ASP A 199 21.56 19.98 -0.73
CA ASP A 199 21.20 18.55 -0.80
C ASP A 199 21.54 18.01 -2.19
N LEU A 200 22.47 17.06 -2.24
CA LEU A 200 22.97 16.48 -3.50
C LEU A 200 21.91 15.70 -4.29
N ASN A 201 20.73 15.47 -3.71
CA ASN A 201 19.46 15.08 -4.35
C ASN A 201 18.41 14.95 -3.23
N PRO A 202 17.52 15.93 -2.99
CA PRO A 202 16.55 15.82 -1.91
C PRO A 202 15.55 14.68 -2.16
N PRO A 203 15.05 14.01 -1.10
CA PRO A 203 14.00 12.99 -1.25
C PRO A 203 12.76 13.61 -1.89
N GLN A 204 12.19 12.93 -2.89
CA GLN A 204 11.01 13.42 -3.61
C GLN A 204 9.75 12.66 -3.15
N PRO A 205 8.67 13.35 -2.78
CA PRO A 205 7.42 12.68 -2.46
C PRO A 205 6.87 11.94 -3.69
N GLY A 206 6.20 10.81 -3.44
CA GLY A 206 5.45 10.11 -4.47
C GLY A 206 4.16 10.84 -4.83
N SER A 207 3.53 10.42 -5.91
CA SER A 207 2.35 11.11 -6.44
C SER A 207 1.10 10.78 -5.63
N ASP A 208 0.29 11.78 -5.31
CA ASP A 208 -1.04 11.58 -4.76
C ASP A 208 -1.98 11.00 -5.84
N LEU A 209 -2.93 10.15 -5.42
CA LEU A 209 -3.94 9.56 -6.29
C LEU A 209 -5.33 10.07 -5.90
N ILE A 210 -6.13 10.46 -6.90
CA ILE A 210 -7.56 10.72 -6.76
C ILE A 210 -8.29 9.57 -7.45
N LEU A 211 -9.05 8.80 -6.69
CA LEU A 211 -9.79 7.64 -7.19
C LEU A 211 -11.16 8.05 -7.70
N THR A 212 -11.77 7.19 -8.54
CA THR A 212 -13.14 7.37 -9.04
C THR A 212 -14.23 7.00 -8.04
N LEU A 213 -13.83 6.53 -6.85
CA LEU A 213 -14.76 6.03 -5.84
C LEU A 213 -15.58 7.16 -5.19
N ASP A 214 -16.89 6.95 -5.11
CA ASP A 214 -17.77 7.75 -4.27
C ASP A 214 -17.90 7.12 -2.88
N TYR A 215 -17.65 7.92 -1.85
CA TYR A 215 -17.70 7.46 -0.46
C TYR A 215 -19.04 6.82 -0.08
N ASN A 216 -20.15 7.47 -0.45
CA ASN A 216 -21.48 7.04 0.00
C ASN A 216 -21.85 5.74 -0.70
N ILE A 217 -21.62 5.67 -2.01
CA ILE A 217 -21.94 4.47 -2.80
C ILE A 217 -21.07 3.29 -2.35
N GLN A 218 -19.77 3.50 -2.10
CA GLN A 218 -18.89 2.47 -1.53
C GLN A 218 -19.38 2.01 -0.15
N PHE A 219 -19.65 2.94 0.77
CA PHE A 219 -20.11 2.62 2.12
C PHE A 219 -21.42 1.83 2.11
N PHE A 220 -22.41 2.25 1.30
CA PHE A 220 -23.69 1.54 1.19
C PHE A 220 -23.52 0.17 0.53
N SER A 221 -22.61 0.03 -0.45
CA SER A 221 -22.32 -1.25 -1.09
C SER A 221 -21.78 -2.27 -0.07
N GLU A 222 -20.80 -1.87 0.74
CA GLU A 222 -20.27 -2.72 1.82
C GLU A 222 -21.30 -3.01 2.91
N LYS A 223 -22.15 -2.02 3.24
CA LYS A 223 -23.23 -2.19 4.21
C LYS A 223 -24.22 -3.27 3.76
N ILE A 224 -24.62 -3.25 2.48
CA ILE A 224 -25.53 -4.26 1.90
C ILE A 224 -24.92 -5.66 1.99
N LEU A 225 -23.61 -5.81 1.73
CA LEU A 225 -22.93 -7.09 1.85
C LEU A 225 -22.89 -7.60 3.30
N LYS A 226 -22.67 -6.71 4.29
CA LYS A 226 -22.73 -7.06 5.71
C LYS A 226 -24.15 -7.48 6.14
N GLU A 227 -25.17 -6.72 5.73
CA GLU A 227 -26.57 -7.06 5.98
C GLU A 227 -26.96 -8.40 5.31
N ALA A 228 -26.41 -8.70 4.13
CA ALA A 228 -26.59 -9.99 3.46
C ALA A 228 -25.95 -11.14 4.25
N LYS A 229 -24.78 -10.93 4.87
CA LYS A 229 -24.19 -11.90 5.82
C LYS A 229 -25.10 -12.15 7.00
N GLU A 230 -25.60 -11.10 7.64
CA GLU A 230 -26.48 -11.24 8.81
C GLU A 230 -27.80 -11.95 8.49
N LYS A 231 -28.34 -11.71 7.28
CA LYS A 231 -29.65 -12.24 6.88
C LYS A 231 -29.59 -13.64 6.29
N TRP A 232 -28.54 -13.95 5.52
CA TRP A 232 -28.46 -15.17 4.70
C TRP A 232 -27.19 -15.99 4.92
N ASP A 233 -26.32 -15.54 5.83
CA ASP A 233 -25.06 -16.21 6.17
C ASP A 233 -24.13 -16.45 4.96
N ILE A 234 -24.08 -15.50 4.01
CA ILE A 234 -23.24 -15.62 2.81
C ILE A 234 -21.75 -15.85 3.16
N ASP A 235 -21.04 -16.64 2.37
CA ASP A 235 -19.59 -16.79 2.54
C ASP A 235 -18.81 -15.67 1.85
N LEU A 236 -19.32 -15.22 0.70
CA LEU A 236 -18.69 -14.25 -0.19
C LEU A 236 -19.74 -13.36 -0.82
N GLY A 237 -19.35 -12.13 -1.17
CA GLY A 237 -20.22 -11.25 -1.96
C GLY A 237 -19.45 -10.07 -2.53
N GLU A 238 -19.93 -9.57 -3.66
CA GLU A 238 -19.28 -8.50 -4.41
C GLU A 238 -20.34 -7.54 -4.96
N VAL A 239 -20.02 -6.25 -4.93
CA VAL A 239 -20.85 -5.19 -5.54
C VAL A 239 -19.93 -4.26 -6.32
N ILE A 240 -20.15 -4.18 -7.63
CA ILE A 240 -19.44 -3.27 -8.52
C ILE A 240 -20.45 -2.28 -9.09
N VAL A 241 -20.18 -0.99 -8.96
CA VAL A 241 -20.98 0.08 -9.54
C VAL A 241 -20.12 0.83 -10.54
N VAL A 242 -20.57 0.89 -11.79
CA VAL A 242 -19.83 1.46 -12.92
C VAL A 242 -20.64 2.56 -13.57
N GLU A 243 -20.01 3.67 -13.94
CA GLU A 243 -20.58 4.65 -14.86
C GLU A 243 -20.40 4.15 -16.31
N PRO A 244 -21.46 3.73 -17.03
CA PRO A 244 -21.29 3.01 -18.29
C PRO A 244 -20.65 3.84 -19.41
N THR A 245 -20.85 5.16 -19.38
CA THR A 245 -20.35 6.07 -20.42
C THR A 245 -18.83 6.26 -20.35
N THR A 246 -18.26 6.23 -19.15
CA THR A 246 -16.84 6.53 -18.91
C THR A 246 -16.03 5.31 -18.47
N GLY A 247 -16.70 4.26 -18.01
CA GLY A 247 -16.07 3.10 -17.38
C GLY A 247 -15.59 3.37 -15.95
N LYS A 248 -15.87 4.54 -15.35
CA LYS A 248 -15.45 4.83 -13.97
C LYS A 248 -16.06 3.82 -13.01
N ILE A 249 -15.22 3.24 -12.16
CA ILE A 249 -15.66 2.42 -11.03
C ILE A 249 -16.02 3.35 -9.87
N ILE A 250 -17.32 3.46 -9.59
CA ILE A 250 -17.86 4.32 -8.53
C ILE A 250 -17.79 3.60 -7.17
N SER A 251 -17.94 2.28 -7.18
CA SER A 251 -17.83 1.41 -6.01
C SER A 251 -17.35 0.03 -6.43
N LEU A 252 -16.48 -0.56 -5.62
CA LEU A 252 -16.06 -1.95 -5.71
C LEU A 252 -15.93 -2.46 -4.28
N ALA A 253 -16.97 -3.14 -3.82
CA ALA A 253 -17.07 -3.67 -2.48
C ALA A 253 -17.01 -5.19 -2.53
N THR A 254 -16.26 -5.78 -1.58
CA THR A 254 -16.15 -7.23 -1.42
C THR A 254 -16.45 -7.62 0.02
N PHE A 255 -16.93 -8.85 0.19
CA PHE A 255 -17.12 -9.50 1.47
C PHE A 255 -16.54 -10.92 1.41
N PRO A 256 -15.81 -11.38 2.44
CA PRO A 256 -15.41 -10.64 3.64
C PRO A 256 -14.43 -9.50 3.32
N SER A 257 -14.22 -8.60 4.28
CA SER A 257 -13.27 -7.48 4.21
C SER A 257 -12.46 -7.45 5.51
N PHE A 258 -11.33 -6.75 5.50
CA PHE A 258 -10.36 -6.68 6.60
C PHE A 258 -10.01 -5.21 6.92
N ASN A 259 -9.28 -4.98 8.00
CA ASN A 259 -8.72 -3.65 8.29
C ASN A 259 -7.24 -3.59 7.85
N PRO A 260 -6.88 -2.77 6.84
CA PRO A 260 -5.50 -2.65 6.35
C PRO A 260 -4.55 -2.03 7.37
N ASN A 261 -5.03 -1.38 8.43
CA ASN A 261 -4.17 -0.98 9.57
C ASN A 261 -3.78 -2.16 10.48
N GLN A 262 -4.44 -3.31 10.33
CA GLN A 262 -4.30 -4.49 11.19
C GLN A 262 -4.15 -5.79 10.39
N TYR A 263 -3.70 -5.71 9.13
CA TYR A 263 -3.61 -6.86 8.24
C TYR A 263 -2.78 -8.02 8.82
N GLN A 264 -1.81 -7.75 9.71
CA GLN A 264 -1.01 -8.82 10.35
C GLN A 264 -1.83 -9.73 11.28
N LYS A 265 -3.05 -9.32 11.67
CA LYS A 265 -3.94 -10.13 12.51
C LYS A 265 -4.70 -11.18 11.72
N GLU A 266 -4.80 -11.03 10.40
CA GLU A 266 -5.50 -11.98 9.55
C GLU A 266 -4.68 -13.26 9.41
N THR A 267 -5.32 -14.40 9.65
CA THR A 267 -4.68 -15.73 9.56
C THR A 267 -5.00 -16.45 8.25
N ASP A 268 -6.10 -16.07 7.59
CA ASP A 268 -6.51 -16.57 6.29
C ASP A 268 -6.17 -15.54 5.20
N PHE A 269 -5.17 -15.84 4.39
CA PHE A 269 -4.72 -14.97 3.31
C PHE A 269 -5.75 -14.80 2.18
N GLU A 270 -6.76 -15.67 2.09
CA GLU A 270 -7.84 -15.53 1.10
C GLU A 270 -8.65 -14.24 1.28
N ILE A 271 -8.66 -13.64 2.48
CA ILE A 271 -9.32 -12.36 2.75
C ILE A 271 -8.72 -11.20 1.96
N PHE A 272 -7.46 -11.33 1.53
CA PHE A 272 -6.77 -10.31 0.72
C PHE A 272 -7.04 -10.46 -0.77
N ARG A 273 -7.65 -11.56 -1.21
CA ARG A 273 -7.97 -11.77 -2.62
C ARG A 273 -9.19 -10.92 -3.00
N ASN A 274 -9.00 -10.00 -3.94
CA ASN A 274 -10.09 -9.20 -4.47
C ASN A 274 -10.87 -10.00 -5.51
N GLY A 275 -11.97 -10.62 -5.09
CA GLY A 275 -12.74 -11.51 -5.95
C GLY A 275 -13.28 -10.86 -7.23
N ALA A 276 -13.50 -9.54 -7.22
CA ALA A 276 -13.97 -8.80 -8.39
C ALA A 276 -13.02 -8.87 -9.60
N VAL A 277 -11.72 -9.09 -9.36
CA VAL A 277 -10.70 -9.16 -10.43
C VAL A 277 -9.87 -10.44 -10.39
N GLN A 278 -10.01 -11.27 -9.34
CA GLN A 278 -9.16 -12.45 -9.11
C GLN A 278 -9.96 -13.75 -8.91
N ARG A 279 -11.27 -13.74 -9.17
CA ARG A 279 -12.10 -14.95 -9.10
C ARG A 279 -12.93 -15.10 -10.36
N LEU A 280 -12.67 -16.19 -11.08
CA LEU A 280 -13.51 -16.63 -12.18
C LEU A 280 -14.70 -17.42 -11.64
N PHE A 281 -15.90 -17.14 -12.15
CA PHE A 281 -17.12 -17.84 -11.82
C PHE A 281 -18.01 -18.02 -13.05
N GLU A 282 -18.91 -18.98 -12.99
CA GLU A 282 -19.90 -19.19 -14.04
C GLU A 282 -21.00 -18.10 -13.95
N PRO A 283 -21.18 -17.24 -14.97
CA PRO A 283 -22.09 -16.09 -14.90
C PRO A 283 -23.57 -16.52 -14.86
N GLY A 284 -23.89 -17.73 -15.31
CA GLY A 284 -25.26 -18.22 -15.35
C GLY A 284 -26.17 -17.35 -16.22
N SER A 285 -27.40 -17.07 -15.75
CA SER A 285 -28.42 -16.40 -16.58
C SER A 285 -28.09 -14.95 -16.95
N VAL A 286 -27.18 -14.27 -16.24
CA VAL A 286 -26.76 -12.90 -16.60
C VAL A 286 -26.00 -12.87 -17.94
N PHE A 287 -25.61 -14.03 -18.45
CA PHE A 287 -24.95 -14.18 -19.74
C PHE A 287 -25.93 -14.23 -20.94
N LYS A 288 -27.21 -14.53 -20.71
CA LYS A 288 -28.20 -14.66 -21.79
C LYS A 288 -28.34 -13.40 -22.66
N PRO A 289 -28.31 -12.16 -22.11
CA PRO A 289 -28.30 -10.95 -22.92
C PRO A 289 -27.13 -10.89 -23.91
N ILE A 290 -25.95 -11.44 -23.56
CA ILE A 290 -24.79 -11.49 -24.45
C ILE A 290 -25.05 -12.42 -25.63
N THR A 291 -25.55 -13.63 -25.35
CA THR A 291 -25.96 -14.59 -26.40
C THR A 291 -27.05 -13.99 -27.30
N MET A 292 -28.03 -13.30 -26.72
CA MET A 292 -29.12 -12.65 -27.44
C MET A 292 -28.60 -11.52 -28.34
N ALA A 293 -27.73 -10.66 -27.82
CA ALA A 293 -27.15 -9.56 -28.57
C ALA A 293 -26.35 -10.05 -29.79
N ALA A 294 -25.57 -11.12 -29.62
CA ALA A 294 -24.81 -11.71 -30.71
C ALA A 294 -25.69 -12.24 -31.85
N ALA A 295 -26.81 -12.90 -31.51
CA ALA A 295 -27.74 -13.42 -32.52
C ALA A 295 -28.60 -12.34 -33.19
N LEU A 296 -28.93 -11.26 -32.45
CA LEU A 296 -29.58 -10.08 -33.02
C LEU A 296 -28.67 -9.34 -34.00
N GLU A 297 -27.38 -9.18 -33.68
CA GLU A 297 -26.39 -8.50 -34.53
C GLU A 297 -26.16 -9.25 -35.86
N GLU A 298 -26.28 -10.57 -35.85
CA GLU A 298 -26.17 -11.40 -37.06
C GLU A 298 -27.52 -11.58 -37.79
N ASP A 299 -28.56 -10.83 -37.41
CA ASP A 299 -29.92 -10.87 -37.98
C ASP A 299 -30.58 -12.28 -37.96
N LEU A 300 -30.12 -13.18 -37.07
CA LEU A 300 -30.62 -14.56 -36.97
C LEU A 300 -31.95 -14.65 -36.22
N ILE A 301 -32.20 -13.66 -35.38
CA ILE A 301 -33.43 -13.53 -34.60
C ILE A 301 -33.88 -12.06 -34.55
N THR A 302 -35.11 -11.85 -34.13
CA THR A 302 -35.69 -10.56 -33.78
C THR A 302 -36.31 -10.66 -32.39
N PRO A 303 -36.64 -9.55 -31.70
CA PRO A 303 -37.38 -9.59 -30.44
C PRO A 303 -38.69 -10.41 -30.53
N GLU A 304 -39.31 -10.43 -31.71
CA GLU A 304 -40.56 -11.12 -32.03
C GLU A 304 -40.36 -12.57 -32.49
N THR A 305 -39.14 -12.99 -32.84
CA THR A 305 -38.86 -14.39 -33.20
C THR A 305 -39.34 -15.30 -32.07
N THR A 306 -40.12 -16.32 -32.44
CA THR A 306 -40.69 -17.25 -31.46
C THR A 306 -40.10 -18.64 -31.57
N TYR A 307 -40.00 -19.31 -30.43
CA TYR A 307 -39.70 -20.73 -30.35
C TYR A 307 -40.72 -21.44 -29.43
N GLU A 308 -40.80 -22.75 -29.53
CA GLU A 308 -41.65 -23.57 -28.67
C GLU A 308 -40.84 -24.10 -27.47
N ASP A 309 -41.13 -23.59 -26.28
CA ASP A 309 -40.52 -24.08 -25.06
C ASP A 309 -41.20 -25.35 -24.55
N LYS A 310 -40.49 -26.48 -24.62
CA LYS A 310 -40.90 -27.77 -24.08
C LYS A 310 -40.47 -27.99 -22.63
N GLY A 311 -39.79 -27.02 -22.01
CA GLY A 311 -39.23 -27.13 -20.67
C GLY A 311 -37.88 -27.84 -20.57
N TYR A 312 -37.41 -28.47 -21.65
CA TYR A 312 -36.11 -29.11 -21.75
C TYR A 312 -35.57 -29.15 -23.18
N VAL A 313 -34.25 -29.29 -23.32
CA VAL A 313 -33.54 -29.52 -24.60
C VAL A 313 -32.50 -30.64 -24.43
N ASN A 314 -32.34 -31.48 -25.47
CA ASN A 314 -31.31 -32.51 -25.54
C ASN A 314 -30.22 -32.10 -26.54
N VAL A 315 -28.99 -31.88 -26.06
CA VAL A 315 -27.84 -31.45 -26.88
C VAL A 315 -26.71 -32.48 -26.90
N GLY A 316 -27.04 -33.78 -26.93
CA GLY A 316 -26.05 -34.87 -26.98
C GLY A 316 -25.52 -35.33 -25.61
N GLY A 317 -26.19 -34.94 -24.51
CA GLY A 317 -25.91 -35.37 -23.15
C GLY A 317 -27.18 -35.41 -22.28
N PRO A 318 -27.06 -35.26 -20.94
CA PRO A 318 -28.21 -35.09 -20.07
C PRO A 318 -29.10 -33.93 -20.52
N SER A 319 -30.42 -34.09 -20.36
CA SER A 319 -31.38 -33.04 -20.73
C SER A 319 -31.15 -31.78 -19.89
N ILE A 320 -31.09 -30.62 -20.55
CA ILE A 320 -31.01 -29.31 -19.89
C ILE A 320 -32.43 -28.80 -19.69
N TYR A 321 -32.77 -28.41 -18.46
CA TYR A 321 -34.11 -27.99 -18.09
C TYR A 321 -34.21 -26.49 -17.82
N ASN A 322 -35.41 -25.95 -18.00
CA ASN A 322 -35.77 -24.67 -17.39
C ASN A 322 -35.77 -24.77 -15.87
N TYR A 323 -35.58 -23.63 -15.21
CA TYR A 323 -35.71 -23.54 -13.76
C TYR A 323 -37.07 -24.11 -13.30
N GLY A 324 -37.03 -25.01 -12.32
CA GLY A 324 -38.20 -25.72 -11.82
C GLY A 324 -38.91 -26.62 -12.85
N LYS A 325 -38.25 -26.98 -13.95
CA LYS A 325 -38.81 -27.79 -15.06
C LYS A 325 -40.09 -27.20 -15.66
N ARG A 326 -40.20 -25.87 -15.63
CA ARG A 326 -41.36 -25.14 -16.18
C ARG A 326 -41.42 -25.26 -17.70
N VAL A 327 -42.64 -25.29 -18.21
CA VAL A 327 -42.96 -25.30 -19.64
C VAL A 327 -43.74 -24.04 -19.95
N TRP A 328 -43.26 -23.25 -20.90
CA TRP A 328 -43.85 -21.96 -21.27
C TRP A 328 -44.55 -21.98 -22.63
N GLY A 329 -44.39 -23.05 -23.42
CA GLY A 329 -44.94 -23.15 -24.78
C GLY A 329 -44.34 -22.09 -25.71
N LYS A 330 -45.13 -21.58 -26.67
CA LYS A 330 -44.67 -20.55 -27.60
C LYS A 330 -44.27 -19.26 -26.90
N GLN A 331 -43.01 -18.84 -27.04
CA GLN A 331 -42.46 -17.63 -26.43
C GLN A 331 -41.64 -16.84 -27.44
N SER A 332 -41.65 -15.51 -27.32
CA SER A 332 -40.78 -14.61 -28.07
C SER A 332 -39.40 -14.45 -27.41
N MET A 333 -38.42 -13.92 -28.13
CA MET A 333 -37.09 -13.64 -27.58
C MET A 333 -37.12 -12.60 -26.44
N THR A 334 -38.03 -11.63 -26.49
CA THR A 334 -38.30 -10.73 -25.35
C THR A 334 -38.71 -11.51 -24.10
N ASN A 335 -39.63 -12.47 -24.25
CA ASN A 335 -40.09 -13.29 -23.13
C ASN A 335 -38.99 -14.25 -22.62
N VAL A 336 -38.07 -14.68 -23.50
CA VAL A 336 -36.91 -15.49 -23.08
C VAL A 336 -36.07 -14.75 -22.06
N LEU A 337 -35.77 -13.47 -22.29
CA LEU A 337 -35.03 -12.66 -21.32
C LEU A 337 -35.87 -12.33 -20.09
N GLU A 338 -37.12 -11.89 -20.26
CA GLU A 338 -38.02 -11.51 -19.16
C GLU A 338 -38.22 -12.65 -18.16
N LYS A 339 -38.44 -13.88 -18.66
CA LYS A 339 -38.68 -15.06 -17.84
C LYS A 339 -37.42 -15.88 -17.58
N SER A 340 -36.27 -15.42 -18.09
CA SER A 340 -34.99 -16.11 -18.05
C SER A 340 -35.09 -17.60 -18.47
N ILE A 341 -35.67 -17.87 -19.65
CA ILE A 341 -35.93 -19.24 -20.10
C ILE A 341 -34.62 -19.87 -20.63
N ASN A 342 -34.18 -20.99 -20.05
CA ASN A 342 -32.91 -21.63 -20.39
C ASN A 342 -32.93 -22.23 -21.80
N THR A 343 -33.99 -22.96 -22.12
CA THR A 343 -34.20 -23.57 -23.44
C THR A 343 -34.23 -22.54 -24.57
N GLY A 344 -34.76 -21.34 -24.29
CA GLY A 344 -34.75 -20.21 -25.22
C GLY A 344 -33.34 -19.67 -25.48
N ALA A 345 -32.51 -19.54 -24.44
CA ALA A 345 -31.11 -19.16 -24.63
C ALA A 345 -30.33 -20.21 -25.43
N ILE A 346 -30.62 -21.50 -25.23
CA ILE A 346 -30.03 -22.60 -26.02
C ILE A 346 -30.49 -22.52 -27.48
N PHE A 347 -31.78 -22.28 -27.72
CA PHE A 347 -32.30 -22.07 -29.08
C PHE A 347 -31.54 -20.94 -29.79
N VAL A 348 -31.34 -19.80 -29.11
CA VAL A 348 -30.59 -18.67 -29.68
C VAL A 348 -29.14 -19.04 -29.98
N GLU A 349 -28.46 -19.75 -29.08
CA GLU A 349 -27.09 -20.20 -29.32
C GLU A 349 -27.01 -21.20 -30.49
N GLN A 350 -28.00 -22.07 -30.66
CA GLN A 350 -28.07 -23.02 -31.78
C GLN A 350 -28.26 -22.34 -33.12
N GLU A 351 -29.07 -21.28 -33.18
CA GLU A 351 -29.21 -20.44 -34.39
C GLU A 351 -27.90 -19.71 -34.70
N LEU A 352 -27.23 -19.16 -33.68
CA LEU A 352 -25.95 -18.45 -33.81
C LEU A 352 -24.80 -19.37 -34.22
N GLY A 353 -24.74 -20.57 -33.63
CA GLY A 353 -23.66 -21.54 -33.77
C GLY A 353 -22.40 -21.16 -32.99
N GLY A 354 -21.73 -22.19 -32.46
CA GLY A 354 -20.60 -22.02 -31.53
C GLY A 354 -19.41 -21.21 -32.06
N LYS A 355 -19.14 -21.22 -33.38
CA LYS A 355 -18.04 -20.41 -33.96
C LYS A 355 -18.32 -18.91 -33.88
N LEU A 356 -19.54 -18.49 -34.21
CA LEU A 356 -19.93 -17.08 -34.12
C LEU A 356 -20.09 -16.68 -32.66
N PHE A 357 -20.70 -17.54 -31.85
CA PHE A 357 -20.80 -17.31 -30.40
C PHE A 357 -19.43 -16.99 -29.79
N LEU A 358 -18.43 -17.84 -30.03
CA LEU A 358 -17.08 -17.63 -29.53
C LEU A 358 -16.45 -16.31 -30.01
N LYS A 359 -16.60 -15.98 -31.29
CA LYS A 359 -16.14 -14.70 -31.87
C LYS A 359 -16.78 -13.49 -31.18
N TYR A 360 -18.05 -13.57 -30.79
CA TYR A 360 -18.69 -12.51 -30.03
C TYR A 360 -18.16 -12.43 -28.59
N LEU A 361 -17.88 -13.56 -27.94
CA LEU A 361 -17.28 -13.54 -26.61
C LEU A 361 -15.90 -12.86 -26.60
N GLU A 362 -15.09 -13.11 -27.64
CA GLU A 362 -13.84 -12.37 -27.88
C GLU A 362 -14.12 -10.87 -28.06
N LYS A 363 -15.10 -10.48 -28.89
CA LYS A 363 -15.46 -9.06 -29.10
C LYS A 363 -15.97 -8.36 -27.85
N PHE A 364 -16.67 -9.07 -26.97
CA PHE A 364 -17.14 -8.56 -25.68
C PHE A 364 -16.02 -8.50 -24.62
N GLY A 365 -14.83 -9.02 -24.93
CA GLY A 365 -13.65 -8.94 -24.05
C GLY A 365 -13.58 -10.03 -22.98
N PHE A 366 -14.35 -11.12 -23.07
CA PHE A 366 -14.38 -12.16 -22.02
C PHE A 366 -13.06 -12.94 -21.87
N PHE A 367 -12.20 -12.92 -22.91
CA PHE A 367 -10.93 -13.64 -22.92
C PHE A 367 -9.70 -12.73 -22.78
N GLU A 368 -9.92 -11.49 -22.36
CA GLU A 368 -8.85 -10.54 -22.08
C GLU A 368 -9.06 -9.85 -20.73
N LYS A 369 -8.01 -9.20 -20.26
CA LYS A 369 -8.05 -8.34 -19.08
C LYS A 369 -8.89 -7.10 -19.36
N THR A 370 -9.67 -6.67 -18.37
CA THR A 370 -10.41 -5.41 -18.36
C THR A 370 -9.49 -4.18 -18.33
N LYS A 371 -8.22 -4.37 -17.95
CA LYS A 371 -7.19 -3.31 -17.79
C LYS A 371 -7.53 -2.35 -16.64
N ILE A 372 -8.23 -2.86 -15.63
CA ILE A 372 -8.43 -2.14 -14.38
C ILE A 372 -7.07 -1.87 -13.71
N ASP A 373 -6.97 -0.73 -13.03
CA ASP A 373 -5.75 -0.29 -12.33
C ASP A 373 -5.55 -1.02 -10.98
N LEU A 374 -5.71 -2.35 -10.99
CA LEU A 374 -5.51 -3.22 -9.83
C LEU A 374 -4.54 -4.35 -10.15
N GLN A 375 -3.66 -4.64 -9.20
CA GLN A 375 -2.71 -5.73 -9.33
C GLN A 375 -3.43 -7.08 -9.23
N GLY A 376 -2.99 -8.05 -10.05
CA GLY A 376 -3.39 -9.46 -9.90
C GLY A 376 -4.65 -9.85 -10.68
N GLU A 377 -5.09 -9.06 -11.65
CA GLU A 377 -6.23 -9.37 -12.51
C GLU A 377 -6.06 -10.72 -13.23
N GLU A 378 -7.07 -11.58 -13.08
CA GLU A 378 -7.24 -12.87 -13.74
C GLU A 378 -8.29 -12.77 -14.86
N PHE A 379 -8.13 -13.62 -15.87
CA PHE A 379 -9.08 -13.74 -16.97
C PHE A 379 -9.10 -15.19 -17.46
N SER A 380 -10.21 -15.61 -18.06
CA SER A 380 -10.30 -16.93 -18.69
C SER A 380 -9.64 -16.87 -20.07
N ALA A 381 -8.66 -17.72 -20.35
CA ALA A 381 -8.19 -17.92 -21.71
C ALA A 381 -9.05 -18.99 -22.39
N ASN A 382 -9.41 -18.77 -23.66
CA ASN A 382 -10.13 -19.76 -24.48
C ASN A 382 -9.18 -20.82 -25.05
#